data_AF-A0A139WLL4-F1
#
_entry.id   AF-A0A139WLL4-F1
#
_cell.length_a   1.000
_cell.length_b   1.000
_cell.length_c   1.000
_cell.angle_alpha   90.00
_cell.angle_beta   90.00
_cell.angle_gamma   90.00
#
_symmetry.space_group_name_H-M   'P 1'
#
loop_
_entity.id
_entity.type
_entity.pdbx_description
1 polymer ?
#
loop_
_entity_poly.entity_id
_entity_poly.type
_entity_poly.pdbx_seq_one_letter_code
_entity_poly.pdbx_strand_id
1 'polypeptide(L)'
;MALCKLSKSFFVILVLAVIISQHVEARRTILKGRRAMTRTYLRDSPIPAWAVVILVGLGEIIVGAIIFFVMKRAILDTPIVGSYTPAKTLEEA
;
A
#
# COMPACT_ATOMS: atom_id res chain seq x y z
N MET A 1 23.77 -2.17 18.22
CA MET A 1 22.87 -1.48 19.19
C MET A 1 22.54 -0.02 18.78
N ALA A 2 23.43 0.71 18.09
CA ALA A 2 23.15 2.07 17.60
C ALA A 2 22.05 2.15 16.52
N LEU A 3 21.98 1.17 15.60
CA LEU A 3 20.94 1.10 14.56
C LEU A 3 19.52 1.04 15.15
N CYS A 4 19.33 0.24 16.22
CA CYS A 4 18.05 0.12 16.92
C CYS A 4 17.69 1.39 17.71
N LYS A 5 18.68 2.18 18.15
CA LYS A 5 18.45 3.47 18.81
C LYS A 5 18.06 4.53 17.79
N LEU A 6 18.73 4.56 16.63
CA LEU A 6 18.41 5.47 15.52
C LEU A 6 17.01 5.20 14.96
N SER A 7 16.63 3.94 14.77
CA SER A 7 15.28 3.52 14.38
C SER A 7 14.21 3.98 15.37
N LYS A 8 14.47 3.84 16.67
CA LYS A 8 13.54 4.29 17.73
C LYS A 8 13.40 5.82 17.76
N SER A 9 14.51 6.55 17.67
CA SER A 9 14.47 8.02 17.61
C SER A 9 13.76 8.53 16.37
N PHE A 10 13.98 7.91 15.21
CA PHE A 10 13.29 8.26 13.97
C PHE A 10 11.78 8.02 14.08
N PHE A 11 11.36 6.91 14.68
CA PHE A 11 9.95 6.63 14.94
C PHE A 11 9.30 7.70 15.84
N VAL A 12 9.98 8.11 16.90
CA VAL A 12 9.49 9.17 17.81
C VAL A 12 9.36 10.52 17.09
N ILE A 13 10.33 10.88 16.25
CA ILE A 13 10.29 12.11 15.43
C ILE A 13 9.12 12.07 14.44
N LEU A 14 8.86 10.92 13.83
CA LEU A 14 7.76 10.72 12.88
C LEU A 14 6.40 10.86 13.59
N VAL A 15 6.25 10.27 14.78
CA VAL A 15 5.05 10.43 15.63
C VAL A 15 4.84 11.90 16.03
N LEU A 16 5.89 12.61 16.40
CA LEU A 16 5.81 14.05 16.70
C LEU A 16 5.40 14.88 15.47
N ALA A 17 5.99 14.62 14.30
CA ALA A 17 5.64 15.30 13.06
C ALA A 17 4.18 15.06 12.65
N VAL A 18 3.65 13.87 12.92
CA VAL A 18 2.26 13.49 12.70
C VAL A 18 1.29 14.28 13.59
N ILE A 19 1.63 14.48 14.87
CA ILE A 19 0.79 15.24 15.81
C ILE A 19 0.70 16.71 15.38
N ILE A 20 1.80 17.28 14.87
CA ILE A 20 1.88 18.70 14.50
C ILE A 20 1.19 18.96 13.14
N SER A 21 1.16 17.98 12.24
CA SER A 21 0.64 18.13 10.87
C SER A 21 -0.90 18.15 10.76
N GLN A 22 -1.63 17.99 11.87
CA GLN A 22 -3.10 18.04 11.95
C GLN A 22 -3.68 19.39 11.49
N HIS A 23 -2.91 20.48 11.59
CA HIS A 23 -3.38 21.85 11.38
C HIS A 23 -3.28 22.38 9.95
N VAL A 24 -2.70 21.63 9.00
CA VAL A 24 -2.53 22.10 7.61
C VAL A 24 -3.88 22.17 6.87
N GLU A 25 -4.80 21.24 7.14
CA GLU A 25 -6.16 21.21 6.56
C GLU A 25 -6.99 22.45 6.99
N ALA A 26 -6.89 22.84 8.27
CA ALA A 26 -7.61 23.99 8.83
C ALA A 26 -7.13 25.34 8.26
N ARG A 27 -5.87 25.44 7.81
CA ARG A 27 -5.34 26.67 7.20
C ARG A 27 -5.88 26.91 5.78
N ARG A 28 -6.27 25.83 5.06
CA ARG A 28 -6.79 25.92 3.68
C ARG A 28 -8.24 26.41 3.62
N THR A 29 -8.98 26.34 4.73
CA THR A 29 -10.34 26.87 4.87
C THR A 29 -10.36 28.34 5.29
N ILE A 30 -9.40 28.78 6.11
CA ILE A 30 -9.30 30.19 6.59
C ILE A 30 -9.04 31.18 5.44
N LEU A 31 -8.28 30.77 4.41
CA LEU A 31 -7.94 31.63 3.26
C LEU A 31 -9.05 31.75 2.20
N LYS A 32 -10.18 31.03 2.31
CA LYS A 32 -11.26 31.04 1.31
C LYS A 32 -12.26 32.20 1.44
N GLY A 33 -12.05 33.13 2.37
CA GLY A 33 -12.85 34.33 2.50
C GLY A 33 -14.30 34.06 2.92
N ARG A 34 -14.97 35.12 3.35
CA ARG A 34 -16.28 35.16 4.03
C ARG A 34 -17.45 34.61 3.19
N ARG A 35 -17.52 33.31 2.96
CA ARG A 35 -18.78 32.58 2.91
C ARG A 35 -18.78 31.67 4.12
N ALA A 36 -19.59 32.04 5.11
CA ALA A 36 -19.77 31.28 6.32
C ALA A 36 -20.06 29.82 5.93
N MET A 37 -19.06 28.96 6.11
CA MET A 37 -19.28 27.52 6.13
C MET A 37 -20.30 27.28 7.23
N THR A 38 -21.54 27.04 6.85
CA THR A 38 -22.58 26.60 7.77
C THR A 38 -22.07 25.39 8.50
N ARG A 39 -22.08 25.47 9.84
CA ARG A 39 -21.40 24.60 10.82
C ARG A 39 -21.76 23.10 10.75
N THR A 40 -22.59 22.71 9.79
CA THR A 40 -23.16 21.37 9.59
C THR A 40 -22.38 20.53 8.56
N TYR A 41 -21.55 21.14 7.71
CA TYR A 41 -20.80 20.44 6.66
C TYR A 41 -19.36 20.09 7.03
N LEU A 42 -18.84 20.58 8.16
CA LEU A 42 -17.52 20.22 8.68
C LEU A 42 -17.69 19.10 9.72
N ARG A 43 -18.12 17.91 9.28
CA ARG A 43 -17.78 16.72 10.06
C ARG A 43 -16.32 16.45 9.75
N ASP A 44 -15.45 16.94 10.61
CA ASP A 44 -14.04 16.60 10.57
C ASP A 44 -13.97 15.08 10.54
N SER A 45 -13.34 14.54 9.48
CA SER A 45 -13.05 13.11 9.43
C SER A 45 -12.30 12.78 10.72
N PRO A 46 -12.77 11.79 11.51
CA PRO A 46 -12.08 11.41 12.74
C PRO A 46 -10.67 10.87 12.46
N ILE A 47 -10.40 10.53 11.19
CA ILE A 47 -9.13 10.01 10.71
C ILE A 47 -8.42 11.10 9.91
N PRO A 48 -7.17 11.45 10.24
CA PRO A 48 -6.41 12.44 9.49
C PRO A 48 -6.06 11.92 8.08
N ALA A 49 -5.94 12.83 7.11
CA ALA A 49 -5.76 12.47 5.70
C ALA A 49 -4.54 11.56 5.43
N TRP A 50 -3.42 11.79 6.13
CA TRP A 50 -2.22 10.98 5.99
C TRP A 50 -2.43 9.51 6.43
N ALA A 51 -3.29 9.27 7.43
CA ALA A 51 -3.57 7.91 7.91
C ALA A 51 -4.37 7.13 6.86
N VAL A 52 -5.26 7.80 6.12
CA VAL A 52 -5.98 7.19 5.00
C VAL A 52 -5.00 6.77 3.91
N VAL A 53 -4.02 7.62 3.56
CA VAL A 53 -3.00 7.29 2.55
C VAL A 53 -2.15 6.09 2.96
N ILE A 54 -1.75 6.00 4.23
CA ILE A 54 -0.99 4.84 4.74
C ILE A 54 -1.84 3.55 4.70
N LEU A 55 -3.11 3.63 5.12
CA LEU A 55 -4.01 2.47 5.08
C LEU A 55 -4.24 1.97 3.66
N VAL A 56 -4.42 2.89 2.71
CA VAL A 56 -4.54 2.55 1.28
C VAL A 56 -3.23 1.91 0.78
N GLY A 57 -2.07 2.51 1.09
CA GLY A 57 -0.77 1.95 0.71
C GLY A 57 -0.52 0.54 1.25
N LEU A 58 -0.89 0.28 2.51
CA LEU A 58 -0.85 -1.07 3.09
C LEU A 58 -1.80 -2.04 2.37
N GLY A 59 -3.01 -1.57 2.03
CA GLY A 59 -3.98 -2.34 1.25
C GLY A 59 -3.42 -2.76 -0.10
N GLU A 60 -2.81 -1.83 -0.84
CA GLU A 60 -2.19 -2.11 -2.15
C GLU A 60 -1.07 -3.16 -2.05
N ILE A 61 -0.23 -3.11 -1.01
CA ILE A 61 0.82 -4.10 -0.79
C ILE A 61 0.22 -5.50 -0.54
N ILE A 62 -0.83 -5.58 0.28
CA ILE A 62 -1.52 -6.84 0.57
C ILE A 62 -2.16 -7.40 -0.70
N VAL A 63 -2.84 -6.55 -1.48
CA VAL A 63 -3.47 -6.94 -2.75
C VAL A 63 -2.42 -7.45 -3.73
N GLY A 64 -1.30 -6.74 -3.89
CA GLY A 64 -0.19 -7.17 -4.73
C GLY A 64 0.40 -8.52 -4.31
N ALA A 65 0.57 -8.76 -3.01
CA ALA A 65 1.04 -10.03 -2.49
C ALA A 65 0.07 -11.19 -2.79
N ILE A 66 -1.24 -10.96 -2.66
CA ILE A 66 -2.27 -11.94 -3.00
C ILE A 66 -2.23 -12.28 -4.49
N ILE A 67 -2.19 -11.26 -5.36
CA ILE A 67 -2.13 -11.45 -6.82
C ILE A 67 -0.90 -12.28 -7.20
N PHE A 68 0.26 -11.96 -6.62
CA PHE A 68 1.49 -12.71 -6.86
C PHE A 68 1.36 -14.18 -6.43
N PHE A 69 0.74 -14.46 -5.29
CA PHE A 69 0.57 -15.81 -4.78
C PHE A 69 -0.35 -16.65 -5.69
N VAL A 70 -1.42 -16.04 -6.20
CA VAL A 70 -2.32 -16.67 -7.18
C VAL A 70 -1.57 -17.00 -8.47
N MET A 71 -0.81 -16.04 -9.01
CA MET A 71 0.02 -16.25 -10.20
C MET A 71 1.03 -17.39 -10.00
N LYS A 72 1.70 -17.41 -8.86
CA LYS A 72 2.67 -18.45 -8.51
C LYS A 72 2.03 -19.84 -8.56
N ARG A 73 0.90 -19.99 -7.88
CA ARG A 73 0.20 -21.27 -7.81
C ARG A 73 -0.37 -21.72 -9.16
N ALA A 74 -0.85 -20.78 -9.98
CA ALA A 74 -1.54 -21.11 -11.22
C ALA A 74 -0.62 -21.35 -12.42
N ILE A 75 0.54 -20.68 -12.49
CA ILE A 75 1.40 -20.66 -13.68
C ILE A 75 2.80 -21.20 -13.38
N LEU A 76 3.40 -20.80 -12.26
CA LEU A 76 4.79 -21.14 -11.97
C LEU A 76 4.93 -22.56 -11.43
N ASP A 77 3.99 -23.00 -10.61
CA ASP A 77 4.02 -24.33 -9.99
C ASP A 77 3.38 -25.43 -10.87
N THR A 78 2.93 -25.11 -12.09
CA THR A 78 2.40 -26.14 -13.00
C THR A 78 3.55 -26.98 -13.59
N PRO A 79 3.53 -28.31 -13.42
CA PRO A 79 4.56 -29.16 -14.01
C PRO A 79 4.48 -29.06 -15.54
N ILE A 80 5.62 -28.81 -16.18
CA ILE A 80 5.75 -28.87 -17.64
C ILE A 80 5.62 -30.34 -18.03
N VAL A 81 4.41 -30.75 -18.38
CA VAL A 81 4.16 -32.07 -18.99
C VAL A 81 4.62 -31.97 -20.44
N GLY A 82 5.93 -32.00 -20.63
CA GLY A 82 6.56 -32.04 -21.94
C GLY A 82 6.21 -33.36 -22.60
N SER A 83 5.20 -33.35 -23.47
CA SER A 83 4.86 -34.50 -24.32
C SER A 83 5.87 -34.58 -25.46
N TYR A 84 7.13 -34.87 -25.12
CA TYR A 84 8.14 -35.16 -26.12
C TYR A 84 7.82 -36.53 -26.72
N THR A 85 7.19 -36.53 -27.89
CA THR A 85 7.09 -37.73 -28.73
C THR A 85 8.36 -37.80 -29.57
N PRO A 86 9.33 -38.70 -29.26
CA PRO A 86 10.47 -38.91 -30.14
C PRO A 86 9.98 -39.35 -31.52
N ALA A 87 10.60 -38.83 -32.58
CA ALA A 87 10.29 -39.23 -33.95
C ALA A 87 10.59 -40.73 -34.12
N LYS A 88 9.63 -41.48 -34.66
CA LYS A 88 9.83 -42.90 -34.99
C LYS A 88 10.95 -43.00 -36.02
N THR A 89 12.09 -43.55 -35.61
CA THR A 89 13.19 -43.89 -36.53
C THR A 89 12.73 -45.04 -37.41
N LEU A 90 12.92 -44.90 -38.73
CA LEU A 90 12.42 -45.80 -39.78
C LEU A 90 13.06 -47.20 -39.79
N GLU A 91 13.66 -47.66 -38.70
CA GLU A 91 14.40 -48.94 -38.63
C GLU A 91 13.54 -50.13 -38.13
N GLU A 92 12.25 -49.92 -37.89
CA GLU A 92 11.29 -50.98 -37.50
C GLU A 92 10.16 -51.15 -38.55
N ALA A 93 10.49 -51.31 -39.83
CA ALA A 93 9.54 -51.65 -40.89
C ALA A 93 10.02 -52.83 -41.74
#